data_AF-A0A660Y7Y6-F1
#
_entry.id   AF-A0A660Y7Y6-F1
#
_cell.length_a   1.000
_cell.length_b   1.000
_cell.length_c   1.000
_cell.angle_alpha   90.00
_cell.angle_beta   90.00
_cell.angle_gamma   90.00
#
_symmetry.space_group_name_H-M   'P 1'
#
loop_
_entity.id
_entity.type
_entity.pdbx_description
1 polymer ?
#
loop_
_entity_poly.entity_id
_entity_poly.type
_entity_poly.pdbx_seq_one_letter_code
_entity_poly.pdbx_strand_id
1 'polypeptide(L)'
;MLCFVIPENPIVESRKKPFVILGLGNVLLGDEGVGVRVVEALGKRTLPSWVEVISGGVAGHRLIEWLEGVHKAVIVDAAKMRKPPGTVVRFRPEEATSRLVSRRLSLHEGDLLGTL
;
A
#
# COMPACT_ATOMS: atom_id res chain seq x y z
N MET A 1 7.24 -10.26 -1.35
CA MET A 1 6.39 -9.26 -0.67
C MET A 1 7.04 -7.90 -0.77
N LEU A 2 6.25 -6.90 -1.13
CA LEU A 2 6.62 -5.52 -1.35
C LEU A 2 6.01 -4.67 -0.25
N CYS A 3 6.82 -3.79 0.35
CA CYS A 3 6.37 -2.82 1.33
C CYS A 3 6.81 -1.43 0.87
N PHE A 4 5.85 -0.62 0.40
CA PHE A 4 6.10 0.78 0.11
C PHE A 4 5.81 1.63 1.33
N VAL A 5 6.65 2.65 1.57
CA VAL A 5 6.42 3.66 2.60
C VAL A 5 6.27 5.01 1.93
N ILE A 6 5.05 5.54 1.84
CA ILE A 6 4.81 6.88 1.29
C ILE A 6 5.37 7.92 2.27
N PRO A 7 6.11 8.94 1.78
CA PRO A 7 6.75 9.95 2.62
C PRO A 7 5.75 10.81 3.40
N GLU A 8 6.30 11.56 4.35
CA GLU A 8 5.59 12.31 5.37
C GLU A 8 4.93 13.57 4.80
N ASN A 9 3.61 13.62 4.77
CA ASN A 9 2.85 14.85 4.49
C ASN A 9 2.67 15.66 5.78
N PRO A 10 2.52 17.00 5.74
CA PRO A 10 2.17 17.77 6.94
C PRO A 10 0.91 17.18 7.59
N ILE A 11 0.92 17.05 8.92
CA ILE A 11 -0.21 16.48 9.66
C ILE A 11 -1.41 17.40 9.46
N VAL A 12 -2.43 16.90 8.76
CA VAL A 12 -3.72 17.59 8.67
C VAL A 12 -4.47 17.30 9.98
N GLU A 13 -4.68 18.32 10.80
CA GLU A 13 -5.29 18.21 12.14
C GLU A 13 -6.69 17.56 12.15
N SER A 14 -7.35 17.47 11.00
CA SER A 14 -8.71 16.92 10.87
C SER A 14 -8.79 15.38 10.86
N ARG A 15 -7.68 14.65 10.60
CA ARG A 15 -7.73 13.18 10.48
C ARG A 15 -7.39 12.49 11.80
N LYS A 16 -8.38 11.80 12.40
CA LYS A 16 -8.22 11.01 13.65
C LYS A 16 -7.13 9.93 13.60
N LYS A 17 -6.84 9.40 12.40
CA LYS A 17 -5.84 8.35 12.17
C LYS A 17 -4.88 8.78 11.05
N PRO A 18 -3.78 9.48 11.40
CA PRO A 18 -2.86 10.02 10.40
C PRO A 18 -1.94 8.96 9.77
N PHE A 19 -1.94 7.71 10.25
CA PHE A 19 -1.12 6.63 9.73
C PHE A 19 -1.99 5.51 9.15
N VAL A 20 -1.66 5.04 7.95
CA VAL A 20 -2.40 3.97 7.28
C VAL A 20 -1.48 2.79 6.94
N ILE A 21 -1.95 1.57 7.18
CA ILE A 21 -1.38 0.34 6.63
C ILE A 21 -2.39 -0.25 5.65
N LEU A 22 -2.02 -0.33 4.39
CA LEU A 22 -2.87 -0.80 3.31
C LEU A 22 -2.37 -2.15 2.78
N GLY A 23 -3.22 -3.16 2.81
CA GLY A 23 -2.95 -4.46 2.21
C GLY A 23 -3.61 -4.57 0.85
N LEU A 24 -2.83 -4.67 -0.20
CA LEU A 24 -3.31 -4.87 -1.57
C LEU A 24 -3.20 -6.34 -1.98
N GLY A 25 -3.92 -6.68 -3.04
CA GLY A 25 -3.82 -7.98 -3.69
C GLY A 25 -5.14 -8.71 -3.85
N ASN A 26 -5.11 -9.79 -4.64
CA ASN A 26 -6.27 -10.63 -4.90
C ASN A 26 -6.13 -11.97 -4.18
N VAL A 27 -6.96 -12.19 -3.14
CA VAL A 27 -6.96 -13.43 -2.35
C VAL A 27 -7.35 -14.67 -3.15
N LEU A 28 -7.97 -14.52 -4.32
CA LEU A 28 -8.31 -15.61 -5.23
C LEU A 28 -7.11 -16.06 -6.08
N LEU A 29 -6.04 -15.26 -6.15
CA LEU A 29 -4.87 -15.49 -7.01
C LEU A 29 -3.62 -15.88 -6.21
N GLY A 30 -3.76 -16.87 -5.34
CA GLY A 30 -2.65 -17.46 -4.59
C GLY A 30 -1.83 -16.42 -3.82
N ASP A 31 -0.53 -16.33 -4.13
CA ASP A 31 0.42 -15.43 -3.45
C ASP A 31 0.12 -13.94 -3.69
N GLU A 32 -0.70 -13.57 -4.69
CA GLU A 32 -1.13 -12.18 -4.88
C GLU A 32 -1.96 -11.69 -3.70
N GLY A 33 -2.61 -12.56 -2.94
CA GLY A 33 -3.39 -12.19 -1.75
C GLY A 33 -2.56 -11.81 -0.52
N VAL A 34 -1.23 -11.86 -0.57
CA VAL A 34 -0.37 -11.72 0.62
C VAL A 34 -0.58 -10.39 1.36
N GLY A 35 -0.79 -9.28 0.67
CA GLY A 35 -1.01 -7.98 1.31
C GLY A 35 -2.31 -7.95 2.11
N VAL A 36 -3.39 -8.51 1.57
CA VAL A 36 -4.66 -8.72 2.29
C VAL A 36 -4.46 -9.62 3.52
N ARG A 37 -3.71 -10.72 3.39
CA ARG A 37 -3.42 -11.60 4.55
C ARG A 37 -2.62 -10.91 5.65
N VAL A 38 -1.71 -10.01 5.29
CA VAL A 38 -0.94 -9.22 6.27
C VAL A 38 -1.86 -8.30 7.06
N VAL A 39 -2.76 -7.57 6.41
CA VAL A 39 -3.68 -6.67 7.13
C VAL A 39 -4.74 -7.41 7.93
N GLU A 40 -5.22 -8.57 7.46
CA GLU A 40 -6.06 -9.48 8.26
C GLU A 40 -5.35 -9.93 9.55
N ALA A 41 -4.06 -10.25 9.46
CA ALA A 41 -3.26 -10.63 10.63
C ALA A 41 -3.00 -9.45 11.57
N LEU A 42 -2.80 -8.25 11.04
CA LEU A 42 -2.64 -7.01 11.82
C LEU A 42 -3.92 -6.61 12.53
N GLY A 43 -5.09 -6.79 11.91
CA GLY A 43 -6.39 -6.49 12.52
C GLY A 43 -6.71 -7.34 13.76
N LYS A 44 -6.01 -8.45 13.97
CA LYS A 44 -6.12 -9.29 15.18
C LYS A 44 -5.20 -8.84 16.32
N ARG A 45 -4.42 -7.78 16.12
CA ARG A 45 -3.46 -7.25 17.11
C ARG A 45 -3.95 -5.91 17.66
N THR A 46 -3.55 -5.61 18.88
CA THR A 46 -3.68 -4.25 19.42
C THR A 46 -2.67 -3.34 18.73
N LEU A 47 -3.18 -2.39 17.95
CA LEU A 47 -2.39 -1.35 17.31
C LEU A 47 -2.64 -0.01 17.98
N PRO A 48 -1.71 0.96 17.85
CA PRO A 48 -1.96 2.31 18.33
C PRO A 48 -3.23 2.90 17.71
N SER A 49 -3.99 3.68 18.48
CA SER A 49 -5.29 4.23 18.06
C SER A 49 -5.21 5.15 16.84
N TRP A 50 -4.04 5.74 16.59
CA TRP A 50 -3.73 6.61 15.46
C TRP A 50 -3.36 5.86 14.17
N VAL A 51 -3.34 4.52 14.20
CA VAL A 51 -3.08 3.67 13.02
C VAL A 51 -4.39 3.10 12.49
N GLU A 52 -4.60 3.26 11.20
CA GLU A 52 -5.67 2.64 10.44
C GLU A 52 -5.13 1.47 9.62
N VAL A 53 -5.84 0.35 9.60
CA VAL A 53 -5.49 -0.83 8.80
C VAL A 53 -6.61 -1.08 7.81
N ILE A 54 -6.27 -1.11 6.53
CA ILE A 54 -7.23 -1.18 5.43
C ILE A 54 -6.91 -2.40 4.56
N SER A 55 -7.94 -3.21 4.30
CA SER A 55 -7.90 -4.24 3.24
C SER A 55 -8.31 -3.60 1.92
N GLY A 56 -7.32 -3.29 1.08
CA GLY A 56 -7.54 -2.61 -0.19
C GLY A 56 -7.93 -3.53 -1.34
N GLY A 57 -7.66 -4.83 -1.23
CA GLY A 57 -7.92 -5.80 -2.29
C GLY A 57 -7.25 -5.38 -3.60
N VAL A 58 -7.99 -5.47 -4.71
CA VAL A 58 -7.58 -4.89 -6.00
C VAL A 58 -8.00 -3.42 -6.02
N ALA A 59 -7.18 -2.56 -5.42
CA ALA A 59 -7.47 -1.14 -5.31
C ALA A 59 -7.11 -0.39 -6.60
N GLY A 60 -8.12 0.18 -7.26
CA GLY A 60 -7.95 1.17 -8.34
C GLY A 60 -7.97 2.60 -7.78
N HIS A 61 -8.88 3.44 -8.29
CA HIS A 61 -9.06 4.85 -7.88
C HIS A 61 -9.22 5.06 -6.36
N ARG A 62 -9.81 4.10 -5.64
CA ARG A 62 -9.98 4.15 -4.16
C ARG A 62 -8.66 4.28 -3.39
N LEU A 63 -7.53 3.96 -4.01
CA LEU A 63 -6.22 4.17 -3.40
C LEU A 63 -5.98 5.65 -3.06
N ILE A 64 -6.46 6.57 -3.90
CA ILE A 64 -6.33 8.02 -3.70
C ILE A 64 -7.08 8.43 -2.43
N GLU A 65 -8.33 8.02 -2.32
CA GLU A 65 -9.21 8.35 -1.18
C GLU A 65 -8.61 7.88 0.15
N TRP A 66 -7.97 6.71 0.17
CA TRP A 66 -7.35 6.20 1.40
C TRP A 66 -6.08 6.95 1.79
N LEU A 67 -5.35 7.47 0.82
CA LEU A 67 -4.09 8.19 1.03
C LEU A 67 -4.29 9.69 1.26
N GLU A 68 -5.45 10.25 0.88
CA GLU A 68 -5.74 11.67 1.03
C GLU A 68 -5.67 12.12 2.51
N GLY A 69 -4.85 13.15 2.78
CA GLY A 69 -4.67 13.67 4.14
C GLY A 69 -4.00 12.72 5.13
N VAL A 70 -3.44 11.58 4.67
CA VAL A 70 -2.63 10.68 5.50
C VAL A 70 -1.25 11.30 5.69
N HIS A 71 -0.75 11.30 6.92
CA HIS A 71 0.62 11.73 7.21
C HIS A 71 1.62 10.72 6.66
N LYS A 72 1.38 9.42 6.86
CA LYS A 72 2.27 8.35 6.38
C LYS A 72 1.52 7.05 6.09
N ALA A 73 1.83 6.43 4.97
CA ALA A 73 1.22 5.18 4.54
C ALA A 73 2.24 4.06 4.36
N VAL A 74 1.86 2.84 4.74
CA VAL A 74 2.59 1.60 4.47
C VAL A 74 1.72 0.74 3.56
N ILE A 75 2.15 0.49 2.32
CA ILE A 75 1.43 -0.36 1.37
C ILE A 75 2.12 -1.72 1.29
N VAL A 76 1.38 -2.79 1.51
CA VAL A 76 1.85 -4.17 1.44
C VAL A 76 1.23 -4.86 0.24
N ASP A 77 2.05 -5.38 -0.67
CA ASP A 77 1.60 -6.05 -1.90
C ASP A 77 2.51 -7.22 -2.30
N ALA A 78 2.04 -8.10 -3.18
CA ALA A 78 2.87 -9.08 -3.88
C ALA A 78 3.57 -8.43 -5.08
N ALA A 79 4.84 -8.79 -5.31
CA ALA A 79 5.57 -8.26 -6.45
C ALA A 79 6.63 -9.22 -6.97
N LYS A 80 6.79 -9.22 -8.29
CA LYS A 80 7.82 -10.01 -8.99
C LYS A 80 9.11 -9.20 -9.06
N MET A 81 10.10 -9.57 -8.23
CA MET A 81 11.37 -8.83 -8.09
C MET A 81 12.62 -9.62 -8.49
N ARG A 82 12.48 -10.74 -9.21
CA ARG A 82 13.61 -11.66 -9.52
C ARG A 82 14.43 -12.04 -8.26
N LYS A 83 13.73 -12.22 -7.14
CA LYS A 83 14.27 -12.66 -5.84
C LYS A 83 13.62 -13.99 -5.45
N PRO A 84 14.22 -14.77 -4.52
CA PRO A 84 13.59 -15.99 -4.02
C PRO A 84 12.16 -15.74 -3.52
N PRO A 85 11.23 -16.71 -3.71
CA PRO A 85 9.88 -16.64 -3.14
C PRO A 85 9.90 -16.35 -1.63
N GLY A 86 8.91 -15.59 -1.14
CA GLY A 86 8.85 -15.17 0.26
C GLY A 86 9.77 -14.02 0.65
N THR A 87 10.69 -13.57 -0.22
CA THR A 87 11.56 -12.42 0.09
C THR A 87 10.73 -11.15 0.35
N VAL A 88 11.02 -10.48 1.47
CA VAL A 88 10.43 -9.20 1.85
C VAL A 88 11.38 -8.08 1.46
N VAL A 89 10.87 -7.10 0.72
CA VAL A 89 11.64 -5.91 0.33
C VAL A 89 10.87 -4.67 0.75
N ARG A 90 11.57 -3.73 1.38
CA ARG A 90 11.05 -2.41 1.78
C ARG A 90 11.82 -1.34 1.04
N PHE A 91 11.10 -0.36 0.52
CA PHE A 91 11.69 0.81 -0.14
C PHE A 91 10.67 1.96 -0.12
N ARG A 92 11.17 3.17 -0.28
CA ARG A 92 10.37 4.37 -0.46
C ARG A 92 9.95 4.51 -1.93
N PRO A 93 8.85 5.23 -2.24
CA PRO A 93 8.43 5.50 -3.61
C PRO A 93 9.56 5.99 -4.51
N GLU A 94 10.47 6.82 -4.00
CA GLU A 94 11.58 7.39 -4.77
C GLU A 94 12.64 6.35 -5.16
N GLU A 95 12.77 5.27 -4.39
CA GLU A 95 13.68 4.16 -4.64
C GLU A 95 13.10 3.16 -5.67
N ALA A 96 11.82 3.30 -6.01
CA ALA A 96 11.17 2.50 -7.04
C ALA A 96 11.56 3.03 -8.44
N THR A 97 12.58 2.43 -9.07
CA THR A 97 12.95 2.80 -10.45
C THR A 97 11.77 2.55 -11.40
N SER A 98 11.47 3.57 -12.21
CA SER A 98 10.22 3.83 -12.95
C SER A 98 9.64 2.73 -13.86
N ARG A 99 10.15 1.50 -13.89
CA ARG A 99 9.45 0.37 -14.56
C ARG A 99 8.30 -0.22 -13.75
N LEU A 100 8.26 -0.02 -12.43
CA LEU A 100 7.09 -0.36 -11.60
C LEU A 100 5.99 0.70 -11.75
N VAL A 101 6.41 1.98 -11.85
CA VAL A 101 5.56 3.13 -12.16
C VAL A 101 4.96 3.01 -13.57
N SER A 102 5.75 2.67 -14.59
CA SER A 102 5.29 2.58 -15.99
C SER A 102 4.67 1.24 -16.42
N ARG A 103 4.52 0.23 -15.54
CA ARG A 103 3.85 -1.03 -15.93
C ARG A 103 2.74 -1.52 -15.00
N ARG A 104 2.72 -1.21 -13.70
CA ARG A 104 1.81 -1.92 -12.77
C ARG A 104 1.32 -1.12 -11.56
N LEU A 105 1.14 0.20 -11.73
CA LEU A 105 -0.21 0.67 -11.51
C LEU A 105 -1.06 0.13 -12.66
N SER A 106 -1.41 -1.16 -12.66
CA SER A 106 -2.47 -1.68 -13.54
C SER A 106 -3.80 -1.23 -12.95
N LEU A 107 -3.93 0.09 -12.88
CA LEU A 107 -5.18 0.79 -12.91
C LEU A 107 -5.81 0.33 -14.21
N HIS A 108 -6.87 -0.46 -14.14
CA HIS A 108 -7.88 -0.26 -15.17
C HIS A 108 -8.38 1.17 -14.91
N GLU A 109 -7.81 2.08 -15.70
CA GLU A 109 -7.98 3.54 -15.77
C GLU A 109 -7.55 4.36 -14.53
N GLY A 110 -6.51 5.17 -14.68
CA GLY A 110 -6.32 6.39 -13.84
C GLY A 110 -4.94 6.58 -13.24
N ASP A 111 -3.99 7.07 -14.05
CA ASP A 111 -2.61 7.40 -13.68
C ASP A 111 -2.53 8.30 -12.41
N LEU A 112 -2.02 7.75 -11.32
CA LEU A 112 -1.93 8.41 -10.01
C LEU A 112 -0.85 9.50 -9.96
N LEU A 113 0.14 9.45 -10.85
CA LEU A 113 1.29 10.36 -10.83
C LEU A 113 1.11 11.58 -11.75
N GLY A 114 0.00 11.67 -12.49
CA GLY A 114 -0.34 12.84 -13.31
C GLY A 114 -1.17 13.91 -12.58
N THR A 115 -1.47 13.74 -11.29
CA THR A 115 -2.36 14.65 -10.51
C THR A 115 -1.68 15.28 -9.29
N LEU A 116 -0.40 15.00 -9.06
CA LEU A 116 0.45 15.72 -8.09
C LEU A 116 1.45 16.58 -8.86
#